data_AF-A0AAV4NGA8-F1
#
_entry.id   AF-A0AAV4NGA8-F1
#
_cell.length_a   1.000
_cell.length_b   1.000
_cell.length_c   1.000
_cell.angle_alpha   90.00
_cell.angle_beta   90.00
_cell.angle_gamma   90.00
#
_symmetry.space_group_name_H-M   'P 1'
#
loop_
_entity.id
_entity.type
_entity.pdbx_description
1 polymer ?
#
loop_
_entity_poly.entity_id
_entity_poly.type
_entity_poly.pdbx_seq_one_letter_code
_entity_poly.pdbx_strand_id
1 'polypeptide(L)'
;MDDLLNDVKSLHFPLTQMCLTKLAINTCKHQEIASFNPTDAFSKTLEERERYRQSQAWKRIERLSVDVISDLMIPEKFKFRIFHTVWPTCMEIKLVTRHYFKFLFCGPPLINTDLQNKLEWTSYGTVDLVRSAKVFVREELIDVNQRYRLACYYCFKDDFPEIWAGVDEDDKYWLDSICGSYEERLIDPLTHYWTCYEKEGSKCLERFSYKDLFICAFNHRSIAAVKYFFAKLNIEQKEAIRFGESKFNP
;
A
#
# COMPACT_ATOMS: atom_id res chain seq x y z
N MET A 1 -29.11 21.69 7.82
CA MET A 1 -27.74 21.89 7.30
C MET A 1 -26.77 22.23 8.45
N ASP A 2 -27.26 22.74 9.59
CA ASP A 2 -26.47 22.99 10.79
C ASP A 2 -26.19 21.75 11.68
N ASP A 3 -26.93 20.64 11.50
CA ASP A 3 -26.66 19.40 12.27
C ASP A 3 -25.46 18.60 11.77
N LEU A 4 -25.00 18.82 10.53
CA LEU A 4 -23.81 18.17 9.97
C LEU A 4 -22.50 18.89 10.36
N LEU A 5 -22.59 20.13 10.86
CA LEU A 5 -21.44 20.92 11.30
C LEU A 5 -21.10 20.71 12.78
N ASN A 6 -22.02 20.16 13.57
CA ASN A 6 -21.76 19.79 14.98
C ASN A 6 -21.05 18.43 15.12
N ASP A 7 -21.17 17.54 14.14
CA ASP A 7 -20.43 16.26 14.12
C ASP A 7 -18.94 16.40 13.74
N VAL A 8 -18.54 17.56 13.19
CA VAL A 8 -17.13 17.82 12.83
C VAL A 8 -16.30 18.28 14.04
N LYS A 9 -16.94 18.64 15.16
CA LYS A 9 -16.26 19.09 16.40
C LYS A 9 -15.82 17.97 17.34
N SER A 10 -16.03 16.68 17.02
CA SER A 10 -15.69 15.55 17.90
C SER A 10 -14.63 14.58 17.35
N LEU A 11 -14.08 14.82 16.15
CA LEU A 11 -13.07 13.95 15.53
C LEU A 11 -11.62 14.31 15.90
N HIS A 12 -11.40 14.91 17.08
CA HIS A 12 -10.06 15.02 17.63
C HIS A 12 -9.71 13.68 18.27
N PHE A 13 -8.85 12.89 17.62
CA PHE A 13 -8.24 11.73 18.28
C PHE A 13 -7.61 12.22 19.58
N PRO A 14 -7.93 11.63 20.74
CA PRO A 14 -7.34 12.07 22.00
C PRO A 14 -5.82 11.98 21.89
N LEU A 15 -5.09 13.02 22.30
CA LEU A 15 -3.61 13.05 22.28
C LEU A 15 -3.01 11.78 22.88
N THR A 16 -3.66 11.24 23.92
CA THR A 16 -3.34 9.95 24.54
C THR A 16 -3.31 8.81 23.53
N GLN A 17 -4.31 8.69 22.65
CA GLN A 17 -4.37 7.61 21.68
C GLN A 17 -3.33 7.77 20.59
N MET A 18 -3.09 9.00 20.11
CA MET A 18 -2.00 9.29 19.15
C MET A 18 -0.63 8.93 19.74
N CYS A 19 -0.40 9.25 21.02
CA CYS A 19 0.81 8.90 21.74
C CYS A 19 0.99 7.37 21.84
N LEU A 20 -0.06 6.64 22.24
CA LEU A 20 -0.04 5.18 22.33
C LEU A 20 0.26 4.52 20.99
N THR A 21 -0.40 4.98 19.93
CA THR A 21 -0.15 4.50 18.58
C THR A 21 1.28 4.76 18.14
N LYS A 22 1.82 5.96 18.39
CA LYS A 22 3.21 6.30 18.03
C LYS A 22 4.21 5.43 18.79
N LEU A 23 3.98 5.19 20.07
CA LEU A 23 4.82 4.30 20.88
C LEU A 23 4.73 2.85 20.38
N ALA A 24 3.53 2.36 20.05
CA ALA A 24 3.37 1.03 19.49
C ALA A 24 4.07 0.87 18.13
N ILE A 25 3.98 1.87 17.24
CA ILE A 25 4.72 1.90 15.97
C ILE A 25 6.22 1.81 16.23
N ASN A 26 6.75 2.58 17.19
CA ASN A 26 8.17 2.54 17.54
C ASN A 26 8.58 1.18 18.10
N THR A 27 7.75 0.56 18.96
CA THR A 27 7.97 -0.81 19.41
C THR A 27 8.04 -1.78 18.23
N CYS A 28 7.09 -1.70 17.28
CA CYS A 28 7.10 -2.56 16.08
C CYS A 28 8.31 -2.34 15.16
N LYS A 29 8.90 -1.14 15.17
CA LYS A 29 10.12 -0.80 14.42
C LYS A 29 11.41 -1.26 15.10
N HIS A 30 11.34 -1.72 16.36
CA HIS A 30 12.51 -2.27 17.04
C HIS A 30 13.10 -3.43 16.24
N GLN A 31 14.42 -3.45 16.03
CA GLN A 31 15.08 -4.33 15.05
C GLN A 31 14.71 -5.80 15.23
N GLU A 32 14.66 -6.29 16.47
CA GLU A 32 14.30 -7.68 16.75
C GLU A 32 12.85 -8.02 16.40
N ILE A 33 11.93 -7.06 16.58
CA ILE A 33 10.51 -7.23 16.23
C ILE A 33 10.32 -7.09 14.71
N ALA A 34 10.96 -6.10 14.10
CA ALA A 34 10.88 -5.82 12.66
C ALA A 34 11.55 -6.91 11.80
N SER A 35 12.65 -7.51 12.28
CA SER A 35 13.30 -8.65 11.63
C SER A 35 12.44 -9.91 11.63
N PHE A 36 11.43 -9.95 12.51
CA PHE A 36 10.52 -11.06 12.61
C PHE A 36 9.47 -10.96 11.50
N ASN A 37 9.82 -11.49 10.32
CA ASN A 37 8.93 -11.60 9.19
C ASN A 37 8.22 -12.96 9.27
N PRO A 38 6.95 -13.05 9.71
CA PRO A 38 6.26 -14.32 9.74
C PRO A 38 5.87 -14.61 8.30
N THR A 39 6.72 -15.36 7.62
CA THR A 39 6.55 -15.90 6.26
C THR A 39 5.27 -16.71 6.11
N ASP A 40 4.61 -17.05 7.22
CA ASP A 40 3.34 -17.76 7.22
C ASP A 40 2.23 -16.92 6.58
N ALA A 41 1.63 -17.53 5.57
CA ALA A 41 0.54 -17.05 4.75
C ALA A 41 -0.59 -16.44 5.60
N PHE A 42 -0.53 -15.12 5.79
CA PHE A 42 -1.61 -14.37 6.40
C PHE A 42 -2.64 -14.03 5.33
N SER A 43 -3.85 -14.57 5.42
CA SER A 43 -5.00 -14.10 4.65
C SER A 43 -5.86 -13.13 5.47
N LYS A 44 -6.90 -12.60 4.81
CA LYS A 44 -7.70 -11.47 5.28
C LYS A 44 -8.71 -11.86 6.37
N THR A 45 -8.96 -13.15 6.60
CA THR A 45 -10.07 -13.61 7.43
C THR A 45 -9.79 -13.40 8.93
N LEU A 46 -10.85 -13.15 9.70
CA LEU A 46 -10.75 -13.00 11.15
C LEU A 46 -10.19 -14.27 11.82
N GLU A 47 -10.60 -15.44 11.34
CA GLU A 47 -10.14 -16.75 11.84
C GLU A 47 -8.64 -16.92 11.70
N GLU A 48 -8.05 -16.45 10.60
CA GLU A 48 -6.60 -16.54 10.41
C GLU A 48 -5.81 -15.55 11.24
N ARG A 49 -6.37 -14.36 11.48
CA ARG A 49 -5.79 -13.41 12.44
C ARG A 49 -5.71 -14.04 13.81
N GLU A 50 -6.78 -14.73 14.23
CA GLU A 50 -6.83 -15.40 15.52
C GLU A 50 -5.87 -16.61 15.57
N ARG A 51 -5.78 -17.41 14.50
CA ARG A 51 -4.77 -18.47 14.38
C ARG A 51 -3.34 -17.91 14.49
N TYR A 52 -3.05 -16.81 13.79
CA TYR A 52 -1.74 -16.17 13.85
C TYR A 52 -1.45 -15.63 15.26
N ARG A 53 -2.45 -15.08 15.96
CA ARG A 53 -2.33 -14.63 17.35
C ARG A 53 -1.94 -15.77 18.30
N GLN A 54 -2.33 -17.00 17.99
CA GLN A 54 -2.00 -18.17 18.80
C GLN A 54 -0.64 -18.79 18.42
N SER A 55 -0.03 -18.34 17.33
CA SER A 55 1.22 -18.89 16.81
C SER A 55 2.43 -18.64 17.71
N GLN A 56 3.44 -19.51 17.63
CA GLN A 56 4.73 -19.28 18.29
C GLN A 56 5.42 -18.01 17.80
N ALA A 57 5.15 -17.66 16.55
CA ALA A 57 5.65 -16.47 15.89
C ALA A 57 5.15 -15.21 16.61
N TRP A 58 3.85 -15.12 16.86
CA TRP A 58 3.26 -14.02 17.62
C TRP A 58 3.69 -14.01 19.10
N LYS A 59 3.72 -15.18 19.77
CA LYS A 59 4.21 -15.29 21.16
C LYS A 59 5.65 -14.79 21.35
N ARG A 60 6.48 -14.88 20.30
CA ARG A 60 7.82 -14.28 20.31
C ARG A 60 7.75 -12.77 20.21
N ILE A 61 6.96 -12.21 19.30
CA ILE A 61 6.74 -10.76 19.21
C ILE A 61 6.20 -10.22 20.52
N GLU A 62 5.24 -10.90 21.16
CA GLU A 62 4.70 -10.47 22.47
C GLU A 62 5.78 -10.37 23.53
N ARG A 63 6.64 -11.38 23.66
CA ARG A 63 7.77 -11.35 24.63
C ARG A 63 8.72 -10.19 24.36
N LEU A 64 9.18 -10.05 23.12
CA LEU A 64 10.06 -8.94 22.73
C LEU A 64 9.42 -7.58 22.97
N SER A 65 8.11 -7.47 22.75
CA SER A 65 7.37 -6.24 22.98
C SER A 65 7.31 -5.90 24.46
N VAL A 66 7.13 -6.90 25.34
CA VAL A 66 7.18 -6.70 26.79
C VAL A 66 8.55 -6.16 27.20
N ASP A 67 9.63 -6.75 26.70
CA ASP A 67 11.00 -6.33 27.02
C ASP A 67 11.21 -4.86 26.60
N VAL A 68 10.92 -4.52 25.33
CA VAL A 68 11.07 -3.15 24.78
C VAL A 68 10.19 -2.13 25.52
N ILE A 69 8.97 -2.51 25.91
CA ILE A 69 8.05 -1.62 26.62
C ILE A 69 8.46 -1.47 28.10
N SER A 70 9.06 -2.50 28.71
CA SER A 70 9.46 -2.49 30.11
C SER A 70 10.52 -1.41 30.40
N ASP A 71 11.39 -1.14 29.43
CA ASP A 71 12.46 -0.13 29.49
C ASP A 71 11.93 1.32 29.43
N LEU A 72 10.67 1.52 29.04
CA LEU A 72 10.08 2.85 29.01
C LEU A 72 9.84 3.38 30.43
N MET A 73 10.33 4.57 30.73
CA MET A 73 10.11 5.26 32.03
C MET A 73 8.71 5.89 32.12
N ILE A 74 7.67 5.06 31.99
CA ILE A 74 6.25 5.46 32.01
C ILE A 74 5.44 4.56 32.96
N PRO A 75 4.25 4.99 33.43
CA PRO A 75 3.44 4.18 34.34
C PRO A 75 2.98 2.86 33.72
N GLU A 76 2.85 1.81 34.54
CA GLU A 76 2.45 0.46 34.09
C GLU A 76 1.11 0.43 33.34
N LYS A 77 0.15 1.27 33.75
CA LYS A 77 -1.12 1.42 33.02
C LYS A 77 -0.92 1.86 31.57
N PHE A 78 0.10 2.66 31.27
CA PHE A 78 0.44 3.05 29.91
C PHE A 78 1.17 1.94 29.17
N LYS A 79 2.13 1.27 29.81
CA LYS A 79 2.82 0.10 29.24
C LYS A 79 1.84 -0.97 28.78
N PHE A 80 0.87 -1.31 29.62
CA PHE A 80 -0.21 -2.25 29.31
C PHE A 80 -1.01 -1.82 28.07
N ARG A 81 -1.33 -0.53 27.94
CA ARG A 81 -2.06 -0.01 26.77
C ARG A 81 -1.22 -0.04 25.50
N ILE A 82 0.08 0.26 25.58
CA ILE A 82 0.99 0.17 24.45
C ILE A 82 1.06 -1.28 23.98
N PHE A 83 1.27 -2.22 24.90
CA PHE A 83 1.34 -3.65 24.61
C PHE A 83 0.11 -4.15 23.83
N HIS A 84 -1.09 -3.78 24.25
CA HIS A 84 -2.32 -4.12 23.52
C HIS A 84 -2.48 -3.42 22.17
N THR A 85 -1.76 -2.33 21.93
CA THR A 85 -1.72 -1.61 20.65
C THR A 85 -0.67 -2.18 19.70
N VAL A 86 0.35 -2.90 20.19
CA VAL A 86 1.38 -3.53 19.34
C VAL A 86 0.77 -4.53 18.35
N TRP A 87 -0.19 -5.36 18.78
CA TRP A 87 -0.86 -6.33 17.90
C TRP A 87 -1.47 -5.69 16.65
N PRO A 88 -2.43 -4.76 16.76
CA PRO A 88 -3.03 -4.15 15.57
C PRO A 88 -2.00 -3.41 14.72
N THR A 89 -0.97 -2.80 15.32
CA THR A 89 0.11 -2.13 14.57
C THR A 89 0.98 -3.12 13.77
N CYS A 90 1.41 -4.23 14.35
CA CYS A 90 2.12 -5.30 13.63
C CYS A 90 1.25 -5.86 12.48
N MET A 91 -0.06 -5.98 12.71
CA MET A 91 -1.00 -6.45 11.69
C MET A 91 -1.15 -5.48 10.53
N GLU A 92 -1.17 -4.18 10.81
CA GLU A 92 -1.18 -3.16 9.75
C GLU A 92 0.08 -3.25 8.88
N ILE A 93 1.27 -3.35 9.49
CA ILE A 93 2.53 -3.50 8.76
C ILE A 93 2.51 -4.76 7.89
N LYS A 94 2.05 -5.89 8.43
CA LYS A 94 1.95 -7.15 7.68
C LYS A 94 0.98 -7.04 6.49
N LEU A 95 -0.16 -6.35 6.68
CA LEU A 95 -1.13 -6.09 5.62
C LEU A 95 -0.52 -5.25 4.49
N VAL A 96 0.24 -4.22 4.83
CA VAL A 96 0.92 -3.34 3.89
C VAL A 96 2.02 -4.07 3.12
N THR A 97 2.86 -4.85 3.82
CA THR A 97 3.89 -5.69 3.18
C THR A 97 3.26 -6.66 2.19
N ARG A 98 2.15 -7.30 2.57
CA ARG A 98 1.41 -8.19 1.67
C ARG A 98 0.80 -7.43 0.48
N HIS A 99 0.27 -6.22 0.71
CA HIS A 99 -0.27 -5.37 -0.36
C HIS A 99 0.82 -5.15 -1.41
N TYR A 100 1.97 -4.59 -1.03
CA TYR A 100 3.05 -4.33 -2.00
C TYR A 100 3.65 -5.60 -2.59
N PHE A 101 3.79 -6.68 -1.83
CA PHE A 101 4.27 -7.96 -2.36
C PHE A 101 3.35 -8.53 -3.45
N LYS A 102 2.01 -8.48 -3.22
CA LYS A 102 1.02 -8.91 -4.20
C LYS A 102 1.03 -8.01 -5.45
N PHE A 103 1.46 -6.77 -5.39
CA PHE A 103 1.48 -5.91 -6.59
C PHE A 103 2.80 -6.01 -7.36
N LEU A 104 3.90 -6.32 -6.66
CA LEU A 104 5.23 -6.29 -7.26
C LEU A 104 5.71 -7.64 -7.79
N PHE A 105 5.03 -8.75 -7.48
CA PHE A 105 5.05 -10.14 -8.01
C PHE A 105 6.30 -10.75 -8.68
N CYS A 106 7.44 -10.08 -8.71
CA CYS A 106 8.64 -10.46 -9.43
C CYS A 106 9.89 -10.25 -8.56
N GLY A 107 9.75 -10.20 -7.24
CA GLY A 107 10.89 -9.97 -6.36
C GLY A 107 10.64 -10.34 -4.89
N PRO A 108 11.69 -10.30 -4.07
CA PRO A 108 11.57 -10.47 -2.63
C PRO A 108 10.59 -9.46 -2.02
N PRO A 109 10.05 -9.71 -0.81
CA PRO A 109 9.16 -8.77 -0.13
C PRO A 109 9.77 -7.37 -0.11
N LEU A 110 9.05 -6.42 -0.72
CA LEU A 110 9.49 -5.02 -0.84
C LEU A 110 9.88 -4.44 0.51
N ILE A 111 9.11 -4.73 1.56
CA ILE A 111 9.32 -4.12 2.88
C ILE A 111 10.29 -4.95 3.70
N ASN A 112 11.53 -4.48 3.77
CA ASN A 112 12.49 -4.84 4.80
C ASN A 112 12.38 -3.87 6.01
N THR A 113 13.22 -4.06 7.02
CA THR A 113 13.25 -3.21 8.22
C THR A 113 13.50 -1.74 7.88
N ASP A 114 14.35 -1.44 6.90
CA ASP A 114 14.66 -0.07 6.49
C ASP A 114 13.44 0.63 5.86
N LEU A 115 12.68 -0.09 5.03
CA LEU A 115 11.49 0.44 4.38
C LEU A 115 10.29 0.50 5.33
N GLN A 116 10.21 -0.41 6.31
CA GLN A 116 9.23 -0.32 7.39
C GLN A 116 9.38 0.99 8.19
N ASN A 117 10.61 1.47 8.37
CA ASN A 117 10.87 2.74 9.04
C ASN A 117 10.37 3.95 8.24
N LYS A 118 10.24 3.81 6.92
CA LYS A 118 9.79 4.83 5.96
C LYS A 118 8.28 4.77 5.66
N LEU A 119 7.54 3.88 6.31
CA LEU A 119 6.08 3.86 6.23
C LEU A 119 5.51 5.17 6.80
N GLU A 120 4.59 5.75 6.03
CA GLU A 120 3.85 6.96 6.41
C GLU A 120 2.56 6.55 7.12
N TRP A 121 2.38 7.03 8.35
CA TRP A 121 1.25 6.66 9.20
C TRP A 121 0.22 7.78 9.28
N THR A 122 -1.06 7.41 9.29
CA THR A 122 -2.16 8.32 9.59
C THR A 122 -2.25 8.58 11.10
N SER A 123 -2.98 9.62 11.49
CA SER A 123 -3.30 9.89 12.91
C SER A 123 -4.12 8.78 13.58
N TYR A 124 -4.74 7.89 12.78
CA TYR A 124 -5.54 6.76 13.24
C TYR A 124 -4.71 5.50 13.50
N GLY A 125 -3.40 5.51 13.22
CA GLY A 125 -2.54 4.34 13.38
C GLY A 125 -2.66 3.31 12.28
N THR A 126 -3.14 3.72 11.11
CA THR A 126 -3.08 2.95 9.87
C THR A 126 -2.00 3.52 8.97
N VAL A 127 -1.55 2.77 7.98
CA VAL A 127 -0.57 3.25 7.00
C VAL A 127 -1.27 4.00 5.87
N ASP A 128 -0.77 5.19 5.54
CA ASP A 128 -1.12 5.90 4.31
C ASP A 128 -0.35 5.27 3.15
N LEU A 129 -1.01 4.36 2.43
CA LEU A 129 -0.41 3.63 1.31
C LEU A 129 0.06 4.54 0.18
N VAL A 130 -0.61 5.66 -0.07
CA VAL A 130 -0.25 6.56 -1.17
C VAL A 130 0.99 7.37 -0.79
N ARG A 131 1.02 7.93 0.43
CA ARG A 131 2.21 8.65 0.92
C ARG A 131 3.41 7.73 1.06
N SER A 132 3.22 6.53 1.61
CA SER A 132 4.27 5.52 1.73
C SER A 132 4.81 5.12 0.35
N ALA A 133 3.93 4.86 -0.62
CA ALA A 133 4.36 4.55 -1.98
C ALA A 133 5.15 5.69 -2.61
N LYS A 134 4.76 6.95 -2.38
CA LYS A 134 5.50 8.11 -2.90
C LYS A 134 6.91 8.22 -2.31
N VAL A 135 7.07 7.87 -1.03
CA VAL A 135 8.40 7.75 -0.42
C VAL A 135 9.17 6.63 -1.12
N PHE A 136 8.60 5.42 -1.19
CA PHE A 136 9.23 4.23 -1.77
C PHE A 136 9.66 4.40 -3.23
N VAL A 137 8.89 5.12 -4.03
CA VAL A 137 9.23 5.39 -5.44
C VAL A 137 10.52 6.21 -5.60
N ARG A 138 10.97 6.90 -4.55
CA ARG A 138 12.21 7.70 -4.54
C ARG A 138 13.35 7.02 -3.80
N GLU A 139 13.12 5.81 -3.30
CA GLU A 139 14.10 5.08 -2.49
C GLU A 139 15.00 4.22 -3.37
N GLU A 140 16.28 4.57 -3.47
CA GLU A 140 17.27 3.82 -4.25
C GLU A 140 17.50 2.39 -3.75
N LEU A 141 17.15 2.10 -2.48
CA LEU A 141 17.16 0.74 -1.92
C LEU A 141 16.12 -0.18 -2.60
N ILE A 142 15.14 0.39 -3.29
CA ILE A 142 14.14 -0.36 -4.05
C ILE A 142 14.60 -0.44 -5.51
N ASP A 143 14.57 -1.66 -6.03
CA ASP A 143 14.85 -1.96 -7.43
C ASP A 143 14.09 -1.03 -8.38
N VAL A 144 14.74 -0.57 -9.45
CA VAL A 144 14.19 0.46 -10.34
C VAL A 144 12.89 -0.01 -11.01
N ASN A 145 12.75 -1.31 -11.32
CA ASN A 145 11.51 -1.85 -11.88
C ASN A 145 10.39 -1.87 -10.85
N GLN A 146 10.72 -2.18 -9.60
CA GLN A 146 9.75 -2.13 -8.51
C GLN A 146 9.26 -0.70 -8.27
N ARG A 147 10.17 0.28 -8.29
CA ARG A 147 9.81 1.71 -8.21
C ARG A 147 8.94 2.13 -9.38
N TYR A 148 9.29 1.72 -10.60
CA TYR A 148 8.53 2.04 -11.81
C TYR A 148 7.11 1.48 -11.75
N ARG A 149 6.94 0.19 -11.43
CA ARG A 149 5.63 -0.45 -11.27
C ARG A 149 4.80 0.20 -10.16
N LEU A 150 5.44 0.57 -9.05
CA LEU A 150 4.77 1.24 -7.94
C LEU A 150 4.27 2.63 -8.36
N ALA A 151 5.08 3.40 -9.08
CA ALA A 151 4.68 4.67 -9.65
C ALA A 151 3.51 4.50 -10.62
N CYS A 152 3.53 3.45 -11.47
CA CYS A 152 2.47 3.16 -12.43
C CYS A 152 1.14 2.92 -11.72
N TYR A 153 1.16 2.04 -10.71
CA TYR A 153 0.00 1.65 -9.93
C TYR A 153 -0.67 2.83 -9.19
N TYR A 154 0.11 3.78 -8.68
CA TYR A 154 -0.40 4.98 -8.02
C TYR A 154 -0.52 6.20 -8.95
N CYS A 155 -0.17 6.06 -10.23
CA CYS A 155 -0.19 7.14 -11.23
C CYS A 155 0.67 8.36 -10.83
N PHE A 156 1.87 8.12 -10.31
CA PHE A 156 2.83 9.19 -9.97
C PHE A 156 3.54 9.72 -11.21
N LYS A 157 2.77 10.41 -12.07
CA LYS A 157 3.22 10.87 -13.39
C LYS A 157 4.51 11.67 -13.36
N ASP A 158 4.66 12.53 -12.35
CA ASP A 158 5.81 13.43 -12.25
C ASP A 158 7.12 12.67 -11.95
N ASP A 159 7.03 11.47 -11.37
CA ASP A 159 8.19 10.64 -11.04
C ASP A 159 8.56 9.69 -12.21
N PHE A 160 7.72 9.52 -13.25
CA PHE A 160 7.98 8.56 -14.34
C PHE A 160 9.23 8.83 -15.17
N PRO A 161 9.50 10.05 -15.67
CA PRO A 161 10.60 10.25 -16.62
C PRO A 161 11.95 9.92 -16.00
N GLU A 162 12.13 10.26 -14.73
CA GLU A 162 13.36 9.98 -13.97
C GLU A 162 13.52 8.48 -13.72
N ILE A 163 12.47 7.80 -13.28
CA ILE A 163 12.54 6.36 -13.02
C ILE A 163 12.75 5.57 -14.31
N TRP A 164 12.00 5.91 -15.37
CA TRP A 164 12.07 5.23 -16.67
C TRP A 164 13.45 5.38 -17.32
N ALA A 165 14.10 6.53 -17.15
CA ALA A 165 15.48 6.72 -17.61
C ALA A 165 16.49 5.80 -16.89
N GLY A 166 16.18 5.40 -15.65
CA GLY A 166 17.00 4.48 -14.87
C GLY A 166 16.71 3.00 -15.08
N VAL A 167 15.63 2.64 -15.78
CA VAL A 167 15.34 1.25 -16.16
C VAL A 167 16.30 0.84 -17.28
N ASP A 168 16.92 -0.33 -17.18
CA ASP A 168 17.80 -0.84 -18.22
C ASP A 168 17.03 -1.31 -19.47
N GLU A 169 17.71 -1.47 -20.59
CA GLU A 169 17.03 -1.81 -21.86
C GLU A 169 16.43 -3.23 -21.85
N ASP A 170 17.02 -4.17 -21.12
CA ASP A 170 16.53 -5.54 -21.01
C ASP A 170 15.22 -5.58 -20.21
N ASP A 171 15.13 -4.80 -19.13
CA ASP A 171 13.95 -4.63 -18.32
C ASP A 171 12.87 -3.80 -19.03
N LYS A 172 13.25 -2.77 -19.79
CA LYS A 172 12.31 -2.07 -20.67
C LYS A 172 11.74 -3.00 -21.72
N TYR A 173 12.55 -3.89 -22.28
CA TYR A 173 12.11 -4.92 -23.21
C TYR A 173 11.22 -5.95 -22.50
N TRP A 174 11.54 -6.35 -21.28
CA TRP A 174 10.71 -7.28 -20.50
C TRP A 174 9.34 -6.68 -20.16
N LEU A 175 9.33 -5.42 -19.68
CA LEU A 175 8.12 -4.65 -19.42
C LEU A 175 7.29 -4.52 -20.70
N ASP A 176 7.90 -4.40 -21.88
CA ASP A 176 7.22 -4.32 -23.18
C ASP A 176 6.76 -5.67 -23.74
N SER A 177 7.56 -6.71 -23.58
CA SER A 177 7.31 -8.03 -24.14
C SER A 177 6.13 -8.69 -23.43
N ILE A 178 6.00 -8.49 -22.12
CA ILE A 178 4.85 -9.00 -21.38
C ILE A 178 3.61 -8.14 -21.64
N CYS A 179 3.78 -6.91 -22.13
CA CYS A 179 2.67 -6.09 -22.64
C CYS A 179 2.05 -6.65 -23.94
N GLY A 180 2.77 -7.49 -24.68
CA GLY A 180 2.28 -8.13 -25.91
C GLY A 180 1.62 -9.50 -25.76
N SER A 181 1.85 -10.22 -24.64
CA SER A 181 1.30 -11.57 -24.43
C SER A 181 0.00 -11.54 -23.64
N TYR A 182 -1.10 -11.85 -24.29
CA TYR A 182 -2.47 -11.98 -23.73
C TYR A 182 -2.64 -13.10 -22.68
N GLU A 183 -1.57 -13.64 -22.09
CA GLU A 183 -1.69 -14.52 -20.93
C GLU A 183 -1.95 -13.68 -19.67
N GLU A 184 -3.25 -13.43 -19.46
CA GLU A 184 -4.03 -12.73 -18.44
C GLU A 184 -3.52 -12.58 -16.98
N ARG A 185 -2.28 -12.91 -16.61
CA ARG A 185 -1.92 -13.06 -15.17
C ARG A 185 -0.65 -12.38 -14.69
N LEU A 186 0.19 -11.80 -15.56
CA LEU A 186 1.52 -11.35 -15.13
C LEU A 186 1.74 -9.84 -15.09
N ILE A 187 1.09 -9.04 -15.93
CA ILE A 187 1.22 -7.57 -15.90
C ILE A 187 -0.09 -6.86 -15.58
N ASP A 188 0.02 -5.96 -14.60
CA ASP A 188 -0.98 -4.99 -14.22
C ASP A 188 -1.25 -4.02 -15.39
N PRO A 189 -2.51 -3.90 -15.88
CA PRO A 189 -2.86 -3.05 -17.02
C PRO A 189 -2.45 -1.57 -16.86
N LEU A 190 -2.30 -1.08 -15.63
CA LEU A 190 -1.83 0.29 -15.40
C LEU A 190 -0.35 0.41 -15.75
N THR A 191 0.48 -0.58 -15.39
CA THR A 191 1.89 -0.64 -15.78
C THR A 191 2.04 -0.67 -17.29
N HIS A 192 1.24 -1.49 -17.99
CA HIS A 192 1.27 -1.54 -19.46
C HIS A 192 0.90 -0.18 -20.07
N TYR A 193 -0.21 0.42 -19.63
CA TYR A 193 -0.62 1.74 -20.10
C TYR A 193 0.51 2.78 -19.98
N TRP A 194 1.16 2.85 -18.82
CA TRP A 194 2.22 3.83 -18.60
C TRP A 194 3.48 3.54 -19.42
N THR A 195 3.91 2.29 -19.54
CA THR A 195 5.04 1.90 -20.41
C THR A 195 4.80 2.28 -21.86
N CYS A 196 3.60 2.02 -22.37
CA CYS A 196 3.22 2.38 -23.73
C CYS A 196 3.09 3.90 -23.90
N TYR A 197 2.62 4.63 -22.88
CA TYR A 197 2.60 6.09 -22.86
C TYR A 197 4.00 6.71 -22.91
N GLU A 198 4.97 6.17 -22.16
CA GLU A 198 6.36 6.66 -22.17
C GLU A 198 7.04 6.42 -23.52
N LYS A 199 6.73 5.30 -24.20
CA LYS A 199 7.32 4.98 -25.52
C LYS A 199 6.67 5.70 -26.69
N GLU A 200 5.35 5.68 -26.75
CA GLU A 200 4.58 6.09 -27.93
C GLU A 200 3.80 7.39 -27.72
N GLY A 201 3.81 7.94 -26.50
CA GLY A 201 3.06 9.12 -26.13
C GLY A 201 1.55 8.91 -26.27
N SER A 202 0.88 9.83 -26.95
CA SER A 202 -0.57 9.81 -27.13
C SER A 202 -1.07 8.69 -28.04
N LYS A 203 -0.21 8.08 -28.87
CA LYS A 203 -0.61 6.95 -29.74
C LYS A 203 -1.02 5.72 -28.93
N CYS A 204 -0.51 5.61 -27.71
CA CYS A 204 -0.92 4.56 -26.77
C CYS A 204 -2.42 4.59 -26.43
N LEU A 205 -3.07 5.75 -26.53
CA LEU A 205 -4.50 5.92 -26.23
C LEU A 205 -5.42 5.13 -27.16
N GLU A 206 -4.92 4.71 -28.33
CA GLU A 206 -5.66 3.85 -29.25
C GLU A 206 -5.78 2.41 -28.73
N ARG A 207 -4.86 1.98 -27.85
CA ARG A 207 -4.82 0.61 -27.30
C ARG A 207 -5.60 0.45 -26.00
N PHE A 208 -5.87 1.54 -25.28
CA PHE A 208 -6.52 1.50 -23.97
C PHE A 208 -7.74 2.41 -23.89
N SER A 209 -8.85 1.83 -23.46
CA SER A 209 -10.00 2.60 -23.00
C SER A 209 -9.75 3.13 -21.58
N TYR A 210 -9.95 4.44 -21.37
CA TYR A 210 -9.92 5.01 -20.03
C TYR A 210 -10.96 4.38 -19.09
N LYS A 211 -12.06 3.86 -19.62
CA LYS A 211 -13.06 3.11 -18.85
C LYS A 211 -12.47 1.81 -18.30
N ASP A 212 -11.71 1.09 -19.10
CA ASP A 212 -11.11 -0.19 -18.69
C ASP A 212 -9.99 0.04 -17.69
N LEU A 213 -9.16 1.07 -17.88
CA LEU A 213 -8.15 1.50 -16.91
C LEU A 213 -8.77 1.97 -15.59
N PHE A 214 -9.90 2.67 -15.64
CA PHE A 214 -10.66 3.03 -14.44
C PHE A 214 -11.18 1.79 -13.70
N ILE A 215 -11.79 0.83 -14.42
CA ILE A 215 -12.28 -0.43 -13.82
C ILE A 215 -11.12 -1.21 -13.21
N CYS A 216 -9.99 -1.30 -13.91
CA CYS A 216 -8.76 -1.91 -13.42
C CYS A 216 -8.29 -1.23 -12.12
N ALA A 217 -8.14 0.09 -12.12
CA ALA A 217 -7.77 0.85 -10.93
C ALA A 217 -8.74 0.64 -9.75
N PHE A 218 -10.03 0.55 -10.04
CA PHE A 218 -11.07 0.29 -9.04
C PHE A 218 -10.95 -1.11 -8.44
N ASN A 219 -10.81 -2.15 -9.28
CA ASN A 219 -10.62 -3.54 -8.85
C ASN A 219 -9.34 -3.71 -8.04
N HIS A 220 -8.30 -2.95 -8.39
CA HIS A 220 -7.05 -2.90 -7.65
C HIS A 220 -7.11 -2.03 -6.38
N ARG A 221 -8.19 -1.27 -6.15
CA ARG A 221 -8.40 -0.38 -5.01
C ARG A 221 -7.36 0.75 -4.89
N SER A 222 -6.78 1.16 -6.01
CA SER A 222 -5.87 2.32 -6.06
C SER A 222 -6.69 3.60 -6.16
N ILE A 223 -6.98 4.25 -5.03
CA ILE A 223 -7.77 5.49 -5.00
C ILE A 223 -7.10 6.57 -5.88
N ALA A 224 -5.77 6.64 -5.88
CA ALA A 224 -5.02 7.57 -6.72
C ALA A 224 -5.27 7.34 -8.22
N ALA A 225 -5.14 6.09 -8.69
CA ALA A 225 -5.41 5.74 -10.08
C ALA A 225 -6.89 5.90 -10.44
N VAL A 226 -7.81 5.51 -9.54
CA VAL A 226 -9.26 5.72 -9.73
C VAL A 226 -9.56 7.20 -9.97
N LYS A 227 -9.02 8.10 -9.15
CA LYS A 227 -9.20 9.55 -9.34
C LYS A 227 -8.61 10.02 -10.66
N TYR A 228 -7.42 9.54 -11.00
CA TYR A 228 -6.73 9.91 -12.24
C TYR A 228 -7.56 9.51 -13.48
N PHE A 229 -7.93 8.23 -13.60
CA PHE A 229 -8.66 7.74 -14.77
C PHE A 229 -10.11 8.23 -14.80
N PHE A 230 -10.77 8.39 -13.65
CA PHE A 230 -12.10 8.98 -13.58
C PHE A 230 -12.13 10.40 -14.14
N ALA A 231 -11.11 11.22 -13.87
CA ALA A 231 -11.01 12.57 -14.42
C ALA A 231 -10.95 12.58 -15.96
N LYS A 232 -10.43 11.51 -16.57
CA LYS A 232 -10.28 11.34 -18.02
C LYS A 232 -11.54 10.81 -18.73
N LEU A 233 -12.52 10.31 -18.00
CA LEU A 233 -13.78 9.81 -18.57
C LEU A 233 -14.64 10.97 -19.09
N ASN A 234 -15.36 10.72 -20.19
CA ASN A 234 -16.37 11.65 -20.70
C ASN A 234 -17.64 11.65 -19.83
N ILE A 235 -18.57 12.57 -20.08
CA ILE A 235 -19.79 12.73 -19.28
C ILE A 235 -20.65 11.46 -19.32
N GLU A 236 -20.88 10.91 -20.51
CA GLU A 236 -21.69 9.69 -20.70
C GLU A 236 -21.14 8.50 -19.91
N GLN A 237 -19.82 8.29 -19.96
CA GLN A 237 -19.13 7.25 -19.21
C GLN A 237 -19.27 7.45 -17.69
N LYS A 238 -19.16 8.69 -17.22
CA LYS A 238 -19.33 9.02 -15.79
C LYS A 238 -20.75 8.75 -15.32
N GLU A 239 -21.76 9.13 -16.12
CA GLU A 239 -23.17 8.86 -15.80
C GLU A 239 -23.47 7.34 -15.83
N ALA A 240 -22.95 6.60 -16.80
CA ALA A 240 -23.11 5.13 -16.85
C ALA A 240 -22.50 4.41 -15.63
N ILE A 241 -21.43 4.95 -15.04
CA ILE A 241 -20.86 4.47 -13.77
C ILE A 241 -21.77 4.84 -12.60
N ARG A 242 -22.27 6.07 -12.57
CA ARG A 242 -23.13 6.60 -11.50
C ARG A 242 -24.44 5.84 -11.36
N PHE A 243 -25.04 5.45 -12.49
CA PHE A 243 -26.32 4.74 -12.51
C PHE A 243 -26.17 3.20 -12.45
N GLY A 244 -24.95 2.68 -12.27
CA GLY A 244 -24.71 1.24 -12.14
C GLY A 244 -25.02 0.44 -13.41
N GLU A 245 -25.11 1.10 -14.56
CA GLU A 245 -25.35 0.45 -15.86
C GLU A 245 -24.13 -0.32 -16.36
N SER A 246 -22.97 -0.05 -15.76
CA SER A 246 -21.80 -0.90 -15.88
C SER A 246 -21.91 -2.04 -14.87
N LYS A 247 -22.17 -3.27 -15.33
CA LYS A 247 -22.04 -4.48 -14.50
C LYS A 247 -20.58 -4.60 -14.05
N PHE A 248 -20.26 -4.10 -12.86
CA PHE A 248 -18.99 -4.34 -12.18
C PHE A 248 -19.06 -5.74 -11.58
N ASN A 249 -18.70 -6.78 -12.34
CA ASN A 249 -18.53 -8.11 -11.78
C ASN A 249 -17.09 -8.21 -11.21
N PRO A 250 -16.93 -8.49 -9.90
CA PRO A 250 -15.63 -8.63 -9.26
C PRO A 250 -14.86 -9.88 -9.68
#